data_AF-A0A6P0UAP8-F1
#
_entry.id   AF-A0A6P0UAP8-F1
#
_cell.length_a   1.000
_cell.length_b   1.000
_cell.length_c   1.000
_cell.angle_alpha   90.00
_cell.angle_beta   90.00
_cell.angle_gamma   90.00
#
_symmetry.space_group_name_H-M   'P 1'
#
loop_
_entity.id
_entity.type
_entity.pdbx_description
1 polymer ?
#
loop_
_entity_poly.entity_id
_entity_poly.type
_entity_poly.pdbx_seq_one_letter_code
_entity_poly.pdbx_strand_id
1 'polypeptide(L)'
;MTLFCTLCLQGQAKYEREFRIKKSEFPQNALLLIREEIEGVRRLRFYKEIDSSTTSFEAKFRKDRLHYSVEFSAVGELEDIELLVKEVDVPEDVYAGISAYLENDCGKFKVRRLQQQYPVTGNQNLEKVMKDAFQNLLLPYINYELVVSCRTDSGREEYEYLFDAEGIFISRRKSLPPNYDHILY
;
A
#
# COMPACT_ATOMS: atom_id res chain seq x y z
N MET A 1 -22.77 12.61 -51.93
CA MET A 1 -23.15 11.86 -50.72
C MET A 1 -21.92 11.82 -49.82
N THR A 2 -21.88 12.70 -48.84
CA THR A 2 -20.74 12.96 -47.94
C THR A 2 -20.67 11.85 -46.91
N LEU A 3 -19.61 11.03 -46.92
CA LEU A 3 -19.43 9.97 -45.93
C LEU A 3 -18.62 10.52 -44.76
N PHE A 4 -19.30 10.67 -43.63
CA PHE A 4 -18.75 11.11 -42.34
C PHE A 4 -17.72 10.07 -41.84
N CYS A 5 -16.47 10.49 -41.67
CA CYS A 5 -15.43 9.67 -41.06
C CYS A 5 -15.56 9.79 -39.53
N THR A 6 -16.04 8.75 -38.87
CA THR A 6 -16.16 8.69 -37.41
C THR A 6 -14.77 8.52 -36.80
N LEU A 7 -14.22 9.58 -36.22
CA LEU A 7 -13.02 9.50 -35.38
C LEU A 7 -13.38 8.69 -34.12
N CYS A 8 -12.80 7.50 -33.99
CA CYS A 8 -12.79 6.77 -32.74
C CYS A 8 -11.91 7.54 -31.74
N LEU A 9 -12.54 8.25 -30.81
CA LEU A 9 -11.86 8.77 -29.62
C LEU A 9 -11.43 7.57 -28.79
N GLN A 10 -10.15 7.19 -28.88
CA GLN A 10 -9.55 6.30 -27.91
C GLN A 10 -9.37 7.09 -26.61
N GLY A 11 -10.30 6.92 -25.67
CA GLY A 11 -10.06 7.29 -24.28
C GLY A 11 -8.84 6.53 -23.80
N GLN A 12 -7.78 7.23 -23.40
CA GLN A 12 -6.66 6.59 -22.73
C GLN A 12 -7.22 5.92 -21.48
N ALA A 13 -7.18 4.59 -21.41
CA ALA A 13 -7.35 3.91 -20.14
C ALA A 13 -6.30 4.50 -19.20
N LYS A 14 -6.77 5.20 -18.16
CA LYS A 14 -5.89 5.75 -17.12
C LYS A 14 -5.35 4.54 -16.37
N TYR A 15 -4.22 4.01 -16.82
CA TYR A 15 -3.63 2.82 -16.22
C TYR A 15 -3.22 3.15 -14.79
N GLU A 16 -3.75 2.37 -13.86
CA GLU A 16 -3.36 2.45 -12.46
C GLU A 16 -1.94 1.86 -12.33
N ARG A 17 -1.01 2.61 -11.71
CA ARG A 17 0.41 2.22 -11.66
C ARG A 17 1.13 2.91 -10.50
N GLU A 18 1.90 2.12 -9.75
CA GLU A 18 2.97 2.59 -8.87
C GLU A 18 4.30 2.63 -9.64
N PHE A 19 5.05 3.74 -9.58
CA PHE A 19 6.38 3.83 -10.19
C PHE A 19 7.35 4.69 -9.39
N ARG A 20 8.64 4.38 -9.54
CA ARG A 20 9.70 5.09 -8.84
C ARG A 20 9.90 6.49 -9.40
N ILE A 21 10.04 7.47 -8.51
CA ILE A 21 10.28 8.88 -8.85
C ILE A 21 11.55 9.42 -8.16
N LYS A 22 12.02 10.58 -8.59
CA LYS A 22 13.10 11.30 -7.91
C LYS A 22 12.56 12.02 -6.68
N LYS A 23 13.42 12.24 -5.69
CA LYS A 23 13.10 13.05 -4.50
C LYS A 23 12.52 14.43 -4.86
N SER A 24 13.02 15.06 -5.93
CA SER A 24 12.56 16.36 -6.40
C SER A 24 11.13 16.38 -6.95
N GLU A 25 10.55 15.21 -7.20
CA GLU A 25 9.18 15.04 -7.68
C GLU A 25 8.19 14.70 -6.54
N PHE A 26 8.71 14.52 -5.32
CA PHE A 26 7.91 14.21 -4.13
C PHE A 26 7.31 15.51 -3.54
N PRO A 27 6.10 15.47 -2.95
CA PRO A 27 5.48 16.65 -2.34
C PRO A 27 6.37 17.32 -1.30
N GLN A 28 6.54 18.64 -1.39
CA GLN A 28 7.47 19.37 -0.54
C GLN A 28 7.12 19.26 0.96
N ASN A 29 5.82 19.28 1.30
CA ASN A 29 5.36 19.12 2.68
C ASN A 29 5.72 17.74 3.25
N ALA A 30 5.54 16.68 2.45
CA ALA A 30 5.94 15.33 2.83
C ALA A 30 7.46 15.21 3.01
N LEU A 31 8.25 15.87 2.14
CA LEU A 31 9.71 15.91 2.29
C LEU A 31 10.19 16.58 3.57
N LEU A 32 9.43 17.55 4.11
CA LEU A 32 9.74 18.17 5.41
C LEU A 32 9.54 17.14 6.53
N LEU A 33 8.41 16.45 6.56
CA LEU A 33 8.14 15.39 7.55
C LEU A 33 9.19 14.27 7.49
N ILE A 34 9.53 13.80 6.29
CA ILE A 34 10.56 12.77 6.09
C ILE A 34 11.92 13.24 6.62
N ARG A 35 12.24 14.53 6.47
CA ARG A 35 13.50 15.08 6.97
C ARG A 35 13.52 15.17 8.49
N GLU A 36 12.41 15.50 9.13
CA GLU A 36 12.36 15.67 10.58
C GLU A 36 12.30 14.32 11.31
N GLU A 37 11.52 13.38 10.77
CA GLU A 37 11.16 12.14 11.47
C GLU A 37 11.83 10.88 10.92
N ILE A 38 12.37 10.91 9.69
CA ILE A 38 12.89 9.73 8.97
C ILE A 38 14.37 9.95 8.57
N GLU A 39 15.18 10.39 9.54
CA GLU A 39 16.62 10.54 9.36
C GLU A 39 17.41 9.24 9.59
N GLY A 40 18.57 9.12 8.96
CA GLY A 40 19.51 8.00 9.17
C GLY A 40 19.05 6.64 8.64
N VAL A 41 17.92 6.57 7.93
CA VAL A 41 17.40 5.33 7.36
C VAL A 41 18.19 4.84 6.16
N ARG A 42 18.11 3.54 5.89
CA ARG A 42 18.79 2.91 4.74
C ARG A 42 17.80 2.71 3.59
N ARG A 43 18.31 2.74 2.35
CA ARG A 43 17.54 2.38 1.14
C ARG A 43 16.29 3.25 0.91
N LEU A 44 16.30 4.51 1.34
CA LEU A 44 15.20 5.45 1.08
C LEU A 44 14.96 5.61 -0.43
N ARG A 45 13.73 5.35 -0.86
CA ARG A 45 13.24 5.44 -2.24
C ARG A 45 11.85 6.06 -2.25
N PHE A 46 11.55 6.78 -3.32
CA PHE A 46 10.30 7.50 -3.49
C PHE A 46 9.52 6.91 -4.66
N TYR A 47 8.23 6.75 -4.46
CA TYR A 47 7.29 6.19 -5.42
C TYR A 47 6.09 7.12 -5.55
N LYS A 48 5.46 7.05 -6.70
CA LYS A 48 4.18 7.70 -7.00
C LYS A 48 3.23 6.62 -7.48
N GLU A 49 2.06 6.59 -6.88
CA GLU A 49 0.95 5.77 -7.33
C GLU A 49 -0.12 6.67 -7.93
N ILE A 50 -0.67 6.23 -9.06
CA ILE A 50 -1.83 6.84 -9.70
C ILE A 50 -2.86 5.74 -9.82
N ASP A 51 -4.00 5.94 -9.18
CA ASP A 51 -5.20 5.12 -9.34
C ASP A 51 -6.21 5.88 -10.24
N SER A 52 -7.30 5.23 -10.60
CA SER A 52 -8.46 5.74 -11.33
C SER A 52 -8.90 7.12 -10.81
N SER A 53 -8.91 7.33 -9.49
CA SER A 53 -9.40 8.54 -8.85
C SER A 53 -8.36 9.34 -8.06
N THR A 54 -7.30 8.71 -7.56
CA THR A 54 -6.36 9.33 -6.61
C THR A 54 -4.92 9.30 -7.11
N THR A 55 -4.07 10.08 -6.44
CA THR A 55 -2.61 10.03 -6.61
C THR A 55 -2.02 10.09 -5.21
N SER A 56 -1.20 9.10 -4.88
CA SER A 56 -0.48 9.02 -3.62
C SER A 56 1.02 8.97 -3.89
N PHE A 57 1.77 9.26 -2.84
CA PHE A 57 3.22 9.36 -2.83
C PHE A 57 3.74 8.55 -1.67
N GLU A 58 4.76 7.74 -1.91
CA GLU A 58 5.18 6.74 -0.94
C GLU A 58 6.70 6.75 -0.76
N ALA A 59 7.14 6.75 0.49
CA ALA A 59 8.56 6.68 0.87
C ALA A 59 8.90 5.32 1.48
N LYS A 60 9.56 4.45 0.70
CA LYS A 60 10.02 3.12 1.13
C LYS A 60 11.44 3.18 1.68
N PHE A 61 11.68 2.62 2.86
CA PHE A 61 13.01 2.58 3.47
C PHE A 61 13.20 1.40 4.43
N ARG A 62 14.42 1.29 4.98
CA ARG A 62 14.79 0.31 5.99
C ARG A 62 15.30 1.00 7.24
N LYS A 63 14.68 0.71 8.38
CA LYS A 63 15.07 1.18 9.72
C LYS A 63 15.10 -0.03 10.67
N ASP A 64 16.13 -0.15 11.50
CA ASP A 64 16.28 -1.26 12.47
C ASP A 64 16.07 -2.67 11.89
N ARG A 65 16.55 -2.84 10.65
CA ARG A 65 16.43 -4.06 9.82
C ARG A 65 15.02 -4.34 9.28
N LEU A 66 14.01 -3.59 9.69
CA LEU A 66 12.62 -3.63 9.24
C LEU A 66 12.40 -2.79 7.99
N HIS A 67 11.43 -3.16 7.15
CA HIS A 67 11.05 -2.41 5.95
C HIS A 67 9.79 -1.63 6.24
N TYR A 68 9.88 -0.32 6.04
CA TYR A 68 8.78 0.60 6.23
C TYR A 68 8.39 1.21 4.90
N SER A 69 7.10 1.51 4.80
CA SER A 69 6.54 2.45 3.84
C SER A 69 5.81 3.56 4.57
N VAL A 70 5.80 4.74 3.99
CA VAL A 70 5.08 5.90 4.54
C VAL A 70 4.36 6.56 3.38
N GLU A 71 3.04 6.55 3.44
CA GLU A 71 2.17 7.04 2.38
C GLU A 71 1.69 8.46 2.63
N PHE A 72 1.58 9.20 1.55
CA PHE A 72 1.20 10.59 1.54
C PHE A 72 0.21 10.88 0.42
N SER A 73 -0.73 11.77 0.72
CA SER A 73 -1.67 12.27 -0.27
C SER A 73 -0.98 13.12 -1.34
N ALA A 74 -1.70 13.46 -2.41
CA ALA A 74 -1.19 14.32 -3.48
C ALA A 74 -0.69 15.71 -3.00
N VAL A 75 -1.21 16.20 -1.87
CA VAL A 75 -0.80 17.48 -1.25
C VAL A 75 0.29 17.31 -0.18
N GLY A 76 0.72 16.07 0.08
CA GLY A 76 1.80 15.74 1.00
C GLY A 76 1.36 15.61 2.47
N GLU A 77 0.08 15.33 2.72
CA GLU A 77 -0.42 14.96 4.05
C GLU A 77 -0.13 13.49 4.32
N LEU A 78 0.29 13.13 5.53
CA LEU A 78 0.54 11.74 5.92
C LEU A 78 -0.78 10.96 5.93
N GLU A 79 -0.85 9.86 5.18
CA GLU A 79 -2.02 8.99 5.10
C GLU A 79 -1.84 7.79 6.03
N ASP A 80 -0.70 7.09 5.94
CA ASP A 80 -0.37 6.00 6.85
C ASP A 80 1.14 5.71 6.92
N ILE A 81 1.49 4.77 7.81
CA ILE A 81 2.80 4.15 7.90
C ILE A 81 2.59 2.65 7.90
N GLU A 82 3.35 1.95 7.09
CA GLU A 82 3.24 0.51 6.95
C GLU A 82 4.56 -0.18 7.32
N LEU A 83 4.45 -1.23 8.12
CA LEU A 83 5.56 -2.10 8.45
C LEU A 83 5.35 -3.46 7.78
N LEU A 84 6.31 -3.89 6.96
CA LEU A 84 6.30 -5.25 6.42
C LEU A 84 6.54 -6.27 7.55
N VAL A 85 5.54 -7.12 7.80
CA VAL A 85 5.58 -8.16 8.84
C VAL A 85 5.37 -9.55 8.23
N LYS A 86 5.50 -10.59 9.06
CA LYS A 86 5.19 -11.98 8.71
C LYS A 86 4.00 -12.45 9.53
N GLU A 87 3.40 -13.57 9.10
CA GLU A 87 2.35 -14.27 9.84
C GLU A 87 2.69 -14.46 11.33
N VAL A 88 3.93 -14.85 11.63
CA VAL A 88 4.40 -15.07 13.02
C VAL A 88 4.48 -13.80 13.88
N ASP A 89 4.38 -12.62 13.25
CA ASP A 89 4.40 -11.33 13.94
C ASP A 89 2.97 -10.83 14.25
N VAL A 90 1.93 -11.51 13.75
CA VAL A 90 0.51 -11.21 13.98
C VAL A 90 -0.05 -12.14 15.08
N PRO A 91 -0.95 -11.68 15.97
CA PRO A 91 -1.62 -12.56 16.92
C PRO A 91 -2.26 -13.78 16.23
N GLU A 92 -2.07 -14.97 16.82
CA GLU A 92 -2.45 -16.25 16.19
C GLU A 92 -3.94 -16.34 15.88
N ASP A 93 -4.79 -15.89 16.80
CA ASP A 93 -6.25 -15.85 16.66
C ASP A 93 -6.68 -14.89 15.55
N VAL A 94 -6.05 -13.72 15.47
CA VAL A 94 -6.28 -12.72 14.42
C VAL A 94 -5.91 -13.29 13.05
N TYR A 95 -4.69 -13.84 12.90
CA TYR A 95 -4.25 -14.38 11.61
C TYR A 95 -5.06 -15.61 11.18
N ALA A 96 -5.49 -16.44 12.13
CA ALA A 96 -6.40 -17.56 11.86
C ALA A 96 -7.75 -17.06 11.32
N GLY A 97 -8.31 -15.99 11.90
CA GLY A 97 -9.53 -15.33 11.41
C GLY A 97 -9.38 -14.79 9.99
N ILE A 98 -8.29 -14.05 9.72
CA ILE A 98 -7.95 -13.54 8.38
C ILE A 98 -7.81 -14.70 7.38
N SER A 99 -7.10 -15.76 7.76
CA SER A 99 -6.86 -16.92 6.89
C SER A 99 -8.16 -17.65 6.56
N ALA A 100 -9.07 -17.82 7.52
CA ALA A 100 -10.37 -18.41 7.30
C ALA A 100 -11.24 -17.56 6.37
N TYR A 101 -11.19 -16.23 6.51
CA TYR A 101 -11.87 -15.31 5.59
C TYR A 101 -11.32 -15.45 4.17
N LEU A 102 -9.99 -15.43 4.00
CA LEU A 102 -9.33 -15.55 2.70
C LEU A 102 -9.58 -16.93 2.05
N GLU A 103 -9.64 -18.01 2.83
CA GLU A 103 -10.01 -19.34 2.31
C GLU A 103 -11.46 -19.36 1.81
N ASN A 104 -12.38 -18.68 2.50
CA ASN A 104 -13.75 -18.59 2.06
C ASN A 104 -13.90 -17.76 0.77
N ASP A 105 -13.24 -16.61 0.69
CA ASP A 105 -13.36 -15.69 -0.45
C ASP A 105 -12.58 -16.19 -1.69
N CYS A 106 -11.36 -16.71 -1.50
CA CYS A 106 -10.47 -17.07 -2.60
C CYS A 106 -10.35 -18.58 -2.84
N GLY A 107 -10.92 -19.42 -1.97
CA GLY A 107 -10.61 -20.85 -1.94
C GLY A 107 -9.14 -21.06 -1.63
N LYS A 108 -8.33 -21.37 -2.65
CA LYS A 108 -6.88 -21.46 -2.50
C LYS A 108 -6.23 -20.11 -2.73
N PHE A 109 -5.48 -19.65 -1.73
CA PHE A 109 -4.77 -18.38 -1.79
C PHE A 109 -3.29 -18.50 -1.44
N LYS A 110 -2.54 -17.44 -1.75
CA LYS A 110 -1.17 -17.23 -1.27
C LYS A 110 -0.99 -15.76 -0.88
N VAL A 111 -0.67 -15.51 0.38
CA VAL A 111 -0.25 -14.18 0.84
C VAL A 111 1.10 -13.84 0.21
N ARG A 112 1.16 -12.72 -0.51
CA ARG A 112 2.35 -12.20 -1.19
C ARG A 112 3.05 -11.13 -0.38
N ARG A 113 2.26 -10.31 0.32
CA ARG A 113 2.72 -9.25 1.21
C ARG A 113 1.73 -9.16 2.37
N LEU A 114 2.26 -8.85 3.56
CA LEU A 114 1.49 -8.59 4.77
C LEU A 114 2.14 -7.39 5.46
N GLN A 115 1.35 -6.34 5.67
CA GLN A 115 1.77 -5.09 6.26
C GLN A 115 0.90 -4.79 7.48
N GLN A 116 1.55 -4.34 8.54
CA GLN A 116 0.87 -3.71 9.66
C GLN A 116 0.79 -2.22 9.35
N GLN A 117 -0.42 -1.73 9.14
CA GLN A 117 -0.71 -0.35 8.74
C GLN A 117 -1.12 0.46 9.98
N TYR A 118 -0.52 1.63 10.11
CA TYR A 118 -0.85 2.65 11.10
C TYR A 118 -1.52 3.83 10.39
N PRO A 119 -2.86 3.79 10.21
CA PRO A 119 -3.57 4.83 9.48
C PRO A 119 -3.64 6.12 10.28
N VAL A 120 -3.49 7.26 9.61
CA VAL A 120 -3.79 8.58 10.18
C VAL A 120 -5.29 8.83 10.04
N THR A 121 -5.99 8.87 11.17
CA THR A 121 -7.44 9.09 11.19
C THR A 121 -7.79 10.37 11.95
N GLY A 122 -8.67 11.19 11.36
CA GLY A 122 -9.15 12.43 11.99
C GLY A 122 -8.02 13.39 12.36
N ASN A 123 -8.04 13.89 13.60
CA ASN A 123 -7.04 14.86 14.10
C ASN A 123 -5.95 14.19 14.97
N GLN A 124 -5.55 12.96 14.63
CA GLN A 124 -4.49 12.27 15.36
C GLN A 124 -3.17 13.05 15.37
N ASN A 125 -2.44 12.94 16.48
CA ASN A 125 -1.09 13.49 16.56
C ASN A 125 -0.14 12.64 15.71
N LEU A 126 0.41 13.22 14.64
CA LEU A 126 1.32 12.53 13.71
C LEU A 126 2.58 11.99 14.39
N GLU A 127 3.15 12.73 15.35
CA GLU A 127 4.32 12.27 16.12
C GLU A 127 4.00 10.98 16.88
N LYS A 128 2.78 10.86 17.41
CA LYS A 128 2.32 9.64 18.08
C LYS A 128 2.21 8.49 17.07
N VAL A 129 1.60 8.69 15.91
CA VAL A 129 1.46 7.66 14.87
C VAL A 129 2.84 7.16 14.41
N MET A 130 3.78 8.08 14.15
CA MET A 130 5.16 7.76 13.80
C MET A 130 5.87 6.94 14.89
N LYS A 131 5.72 7.36 16.14
CA LYS A 131 6.31 6.65 17.29
C LYS A 131 5.74 5.24 17.42
N ASP A 132 4.43 5.09 17.35
CA ASP A 132 3.75 3.80 17.48
C ASP A 132 4.18 2.84 16.37
N ALA A 133 4.30 3.33 15.13
CA ALA A 133 4.77 2.56 13.98
C ALA A 133 6.24 2.14 14.11
N PHE A 134 7.12 3.06 14.52
CA PHE A 134 8.55 2.75 14.70
C PHE A 134 8.86 1.92 15.94
N GLN A 135 7.92 1.82 16.88
CA GLN A 135 7.96 0.90 18.00
C GLN A 135 7.30 -0.45 17.70
N ASN A 136 6.68 -0.63 16.53
CA ASN A 136 5.95 -1.83 16.14
C ASN A 136 4.91 -2.26 17.19
N LEU A 137 4.13 -1.30 17.70
CA LEU A 137 3.10 -1.58 18.70
C LEU A 137 1.87 -2.21 18.04
N LEU A 138 1.34 -3.27 18.65
CA LEU A 138 0.03 -3.83 18.33
C LEU A 138 -1.04 -3.00 19.05
N LEU A 139 -1.80 -2.19 18.30
CA LEU A 139 -2.76 -1.22 18.84
C LEU A 139 -4.15 -1.46 18.21
N PRO A 140 -5.24 -1.15 18.91
CA PRO A 140 -6.61 -1.44 18.44
C PRO A 140 -7.07 -0.61 17.22
N TYR A 141 -6.21 0.25 16.67
CA TYR A 141 -6.50 1.04 15.47
C TYR A 141 -5.56 0.72 14.30
N ILE A 142 -4.65 -0.25 14.47
CA ILE A 142 -3.87 -0.74 13.32
C ILE A 142 -4.80 -1.51 12.39
N ASN A 143 -4.37 -1.64 11.16
CA ASN A 143 -4.94 -2.59 10.22
C ASN A 143 -3.86 -3.59 9.78
N TYR A 144 -4.30 -4.71 9.23
CA TYR A 144 -3.47 -5.61 8.44
C TYR A 144 -3.84 -5.47 6.96
N GLU A 145 -2.89 -4.99 6.17
CA GLU A 145 -3.01 -4.96 4.72
C GLU A 145 -2.30 -6.16 4.10
N LEU A 146 -3.00 -6.90 3.24
CA LEU A 146 -2.49 -8.09 2.59
C LEU A 146 -2.65 -8.01 1.08
N VAL A 147 -1.55 -8.17 0.36
CA VAL A 147 -1.60 -8.52 -1.07
C VAL A 147 -1.71 -10.04 -1.17
N VAL A 148 -2.82 -10.53 -1.71
CA VAL A 148 -3.16 -11.95 -1.78
C VAL A 148 -3.38 -12.38 -3.22
N SER A 149 -2.69 -13.45 -3.62
CA SER A 149 -2.91 -14.11 -4.91
C SER A 149 -3.98 -15.19 -4.74
N CYS A 150 -5.15 -14.96 -5.31
CA CYS A 150 -6.31 -15.83 -5.25
C CYS A 150 -6.42 -16.66 -6.53
N ARG A 151 -6.74 -17.95 -6.38
CA ARG A 151 -6.97 -18.82 -7.53
C ARG A 151 -8.35 -18.54 -8.11
N THR A 152 -8.41 -18.35 -9.41
CA THR A 152 -9.64 -18.21 -10.19
C THR A 152 -9.73 -19.32 -11.24
N ASP A 153 -10.89 -19.47 -11.89
CA ASP A 153 -11.06 -20.38 -13.01
C ASP A 153 -10.13 -20.05 -14.19
N SER A 154 -9.82 -18.76 -14.37
CA SER A 154 -8.95 -18.21 -15.41
C SER A 154 -7.46 -18.19 -15.03
N GLY A 155 -7.10 -18.55 -13.79
CA GLY A 155 -5.71 -18.59 -13.33
C GLY A 155 -5.52 -18.06 -11.92
N ARG A 156 -4.80 -16.93 -11.79
CA ARG A 156 -4.57 -16.25 -10.52
C ARG A 156 -4.76 -14.75 -10.70
N GLU A 157 -5.46 -14.14 -9.76
CA GLU A 157 -5.59 -12.69 -9.65
C GLU A 157 -5.05 -12.25 -8.29
N GLU A 158 -4.47 -11.05 -8.23
CA GLU A 158 -3.97 -10.46 -6.99
C GLU A 158 -4.96 -9.39 -6.52
N TYR A 159 -5.26 -9.43 -5.23
CA TYR A 159 -6.13 -8.48 -4.55
C TYR A 159 -5.41 -7.95 -3.33
N GLU A 160 -5.67 -6.70 -3.00
CA GLU A 160 -5.31 -6.12 -1.72
C GLU A 160 -6.53 -6.25 -0.80
N TYR A 161 -6.30 -6.76 0.40
CA TYR A 161 -7.29 -6.89 1.46
C TYR A 161 -6.87 -6.07 2.65
N LEU A 162 -7.84 -5.41 3.28
CA LEU A 162 -7.65 -4.69 4.53
C LEU A 162 -8.51 -5.33 5.62
N PHE A 163 -7.88 -5.60 6.76
CA PHE A 163 -8.53 -6.10 7.97
C PHE A 163 -8.19 -5.18 9.15
N ASP A 164 -9.10 -5.04 10.13
CA ASP A 164 -8.80 -4.31 11.35
C ASP A 164 -7.85 -5.09 12.29
N ALA A 165 -7.54 -4.51 13.44
CA ALA A 165 -6.65 -5.08 14.44
C ALA A 165 -7.12 -6.44 14.98
N GLU A 166 -8.43 -6.70 14.94
CA GLU A 166 -9.09 -7.94 15.35
C GLU A 166 -9.22 -8.97 14.21
N GLY A 167 -8.77 -8.62 12.99
CA GLY A 167 -8.83 -9.50 11.83
C GLY A 167 -10.19 -9.52 11.13
N ILE A 168 -11.04 -8.53 11.40
CA ILE A 168 -12.33 -8.36 10.74
C ILE A 168 -12.10 -7.64 9.41
N PHE A 169 -12.71 -8.17 8.35
CA PHE A 169 -12.60 -7.63 7.01
C PHE A 169 -13.15 -6.20 6.91
N ILE A 170 -12.35 -5.29 6.36
CA ILE A 170 -12.74 -3.90 6.07
C ILE A 170 -13.01 -3.73 4.58
N SER A 171 -12.06 -4.08 3.71
CA SER A 171 -12.16 -3.81 2.28
C SER A 171 -11.29 -4.72 1.43
N ARG A 172 -11.63 -4.80 0.15
CA ARG A 172 -10.87 -5.50 -0.88
C ARG A 172 -10.87 -4.69 -2.16
N ARG A 173 -9.72 -4.60 -2.83
CA ARG A 173 -9.60 -4.09 -4.19
C ARG A 173 -8.71 -4.99 -5.04
N LYS A 174 -8.79 -4.84 -6.36
CA LYS A 174 -7.84 -5.51 -7.26
C LYS A 174 -6.47 -4.88 -7.04
N SER A 175 -5.45 -5.70 -6.85
CA SER A 175 -4.08 -5.19 -6.70
C SER A 175 -3.67 -4.52 -8.00
N LEU A 176 -2.96 -3.40 -7.88
CA LEU A 176 -2.34 -2.76 -9.03
C LEU A 176 -1.42 -3.74 -9.75
N PRO A 177 -1.37 -3.70 -11.09
CA PRO A 177 -0.48 -4.57 -11.84
C PRO A 177 0.97 -4.30 -11.39
N PRO A 178 1.78 -5.35 -11.18
CA PRO A 178 3.16 -5.17 -10.80
C PRO A 178 3.86 -4.32 -11.85
N ASN A 179 4.63 -3.35 -11.37
CA ASN A 179 5.41 -2.50 -12.24
C ASN A 179 6.57 -3.33 -12.83
N TYR A 180 6.37 -3.87 -14.03
CA TYR A 180 7.41 -4.55 -14.80
C TYR A 180 8.42 -3.52 -15.34
N ASP A 181 9.16 -2.85 -14.45
CA ASP A 181 10.39 -2.16 -14.83
C ASP A 181 11.49 -3.21 -15.05
N HIS A 182 11.36 -3.98 -16.13
CA HIS A 182 12.48 -4.70 -16.70
C HIS A 182 13.41 -3.68 -17.38
N ILE A 183 14.17 -2.93 -16.59
CA ILE A 183 15.36 -2.26 -17.11
C ILE A 183 16.42 -3.34 -17.28
N LEU A 184 16.42 -3.97 -18.46
CA LEU A 184 17.56 -4.69 -18.98
C LEU A 184 18.69 -3.66 -19.17
N TYR A 185 19.76 -3.78 -18.37
CA TYR A 185 21.06 -3.19 -18.68
C TYR A 185 21.92 -4.25 -19.36
#